data_AF-A0A9P7DDQ6-F1
#
_entry.id   AF-A0A9P7DDQ6-F1
#
_cell.length_a   1.000
_cell.length_b   1.000
_cell.length_c   1.000
_cell.angle_alpha   90.00
_cell.angle_beta   90.00
_cell.angle_gamma   90.00
#
_symmetry.space_group_name_H-M   'P 1'
#
loop_
_entity.id
_entity.type
_entity.pdbx_description
1 polymer ?
#
loop_
_entity_poly.entity_id
_entity_poly.type
_entity_poly.pdbx_seq_one_letter_code
_entity_poly.pdbx_strand_id
1 'polypeptide(L)'
;DMFCDLKQMIQVCLLLEQEEAAEDGDETEEEQIKAARKKILDDCDELTRARYKRTFEYVMGHAPYLETLIGRRKKREELTQLIGEMQNMINHTRSEDASRLRSRMGSYAAPNPDKDVVRPPITDNSKSRAQMGFNHVQLGKMLCPAKYLTDYIKDP
;
A
#
# COMPACT_ATOMS: atom_id res chain seq x y z
N ASP A 1 1.67 -7.75 -6.64
CA ASP A 1 0.98 -7.08 -5.51
C ASP A 1 0.34 -5.83 -6.07
N MET A 2 -1.00 -5.79 -6.13
CA MET A 2 -1.74 -4.68 -6.72
C MET A 2 -1.87 -3.47 -5.76
N PHE A 3 -1.42 -3.60 -4.51
CA PHE A 3 -1.53 -2.54 -3.51
C PHE A 3 -0.36 -1.54 -3.56
N CYS A 4 -0.02 -1.05 -4.76
CA CYS A 4 0.96 0.02 -4.96
C CYS A 4 0.29 1.34 -5.37
N ASP A 5 1.06 2.42 -5.35
CA ASP A 5 0.65 3.69 -5.94
C ASP A 5 0.69 3.55 -7.48
N LEU A 6 -0.49 3.53 -8.10
CA LEU A 6 -0.64 3.36 -9.54
C LEU A 6 0.02 4.49 -10.33
N LYS A 7 -0.03 5.73 -9.82
CA LYS A 7 0.55 6.89 -10.50
C LYS A 7 2.07 6.79 -10.51
N GLN A 8 2.66 6.46 -9.37
CA GLN A 8 4.10 6.26 -9.26
C GLN A 8 4.55 5.06 -10.10
N MET A 9 3.82 3.96 -10.05
CA MET A 9 4.11 2.76 -10.84
C MET A 9 4.11 3.07 -12.35
N ILE A 10 3.08 3.74 -12.87
CA ILE A 10 3.00 4.12 -14.30
C ILE A 10 4.17 5.04 -14.66
N GLN A 11 4.46 6.05 -13.82
CA GLN A 11 5.56 6.97 -14.07
C GLN A 11 6.91 6.24 -14.15
N VAL A 12 7.20 5.35 -13.20
CA VAL A 12 8.47 4.61 -13.18
C VAL A 12 8.58 3.66 -14.38
N CYS A 13 7.51 2.95 -14.75
CA CYS A 13 7.56 2.04 -15.90
C CYS A 13 7.80 2.79 -17.21
N LEU A 14 7.12 3.92 -17.43
CA LEU A 14 7.36 4.77 -18.59
C LEU A 14 8.79 5.30 -18.67
N LEU A 15 9.38 5.67 -17.53
CA LEU A 15 10.77 6.10 -17.49
C LEU A 15 11.73 4.95 -17.80
N LEU A 16 11.43 3.72 -17.36
CA LEU A 16 12.25 2.55 -17.67
C LEU A 16 12.16 2.18 -19.16
N GLU A 17 10.98 2.27 -19.78
CA GLU A 17 10.81 2.07 -21.22
C GLU A 17 11.61 3.10 -22.03
N GLN A 18 11.64 4.36 -21.60
CA GLN A 18 12.47 5.41 -22.21
C GLN A 18 13.97 5.16 -22.03
N GLU A 19 14.39 4.59 -20.89
CA GLU A 19 15.78 4.21 -20.66
C GLU A 19 16.24 3.10 -21.60
N GLU A 20 15.42 2.07 -21.76
CA GLU A 20 15.67 0.95 -22.68
C GLU A 20 15.73 1.46 -24.14
N ALA A 21 14.78 2.30 -24.58
CA ALA A 21 14.78 2.87 -25.93
C ALA A 21 16.00 3.77 -26.22
N ALA A 22 16.47 4.53 -25.23
CA ALA A 22 17.67 5.37 -25.36
C ALA A 22 18.97 4.52 -25.40
N GLU A 23 19.01 3.38 -24.73
CA GLU A 23 20.14 2.44 -24.77
C GLU A 23 20.23 1.68 -26.10
N ASP A 24 19.08 1.33 -26.67
CA ASP A 24 18.98 0.68 -27.99
C ASP A 24 19.31 1.63 -29.16
N GLY A 25 19.49 2.92 -28.88
CA GLY A 25 19.83 3.95 -29.88
C GLY A 25 18.62 4.45 -30.67
N ASP A 26 17.40 4.12 -30.25
CA ASP A 26 16.16 4.55 -30.90
C ASP A 26 15.81 6.01 -30.60
N GLU A 27 16.32 6.59 -29.48
CA GLU A 27 16.09 8.00 -29.14
C GLU A 27 17.38 8.73 -28.69
N THR A 28 17.71 9.84 -29.36
CA THR A 28 18.77 10.76 -28.92
C THR A 28 18.22 11.67 -27.82
N GLU A 29 18.56 11.39 -26.58
CA GLU A 29 18.04 12.12 -25.42
C GLU A 29 19.01 13.21 -24.93
N GLU A 30 18.49 14.40 -24.62
CA GLU A 30 19.29 15.48 -24.03
C GLU A 30 19.81 15.08 -22.63
N GLU A 31 21.06 15.44 -22.29
CA GLU A 31 21.67 15.07 -21.00
C GLU A 31 20.85 15.52 -19.78
N GLN A 32 20.13 16.64 -19.89
CA GLN A 32 19.27 17.15 -18.81
C GLN A 32 18.08 16.23 -18.54
N ILE A 33 17.50 15.64 -19.58
CA ILE A 33 16.37 14.72 -19.47
C ILE A 33 16.86 13.39 -18.90
N LYS A 34 18.00 12.89 -19.38
CA LYS A 34 18.67 11.70 -18.85
C LYS A 34 19.00 11.83 -17.36
N ALA A 35 19.53 12.97 -16.93
CA ALA A 35 19.84 13.24 -15.53
C ALA A 35 18.57 13.31 -14.65
N ALA A 36 17.50 13.94 -15.15
CA ALA A 36 16.22 14.00 -14.44
C ALA A 36 15.55 12.62 -14.30
N ARG A 37 15.59 11.80 -15.37
CA ARG A 37 15.13 10.41 -15.35
C ARG A 37 15.90 9.59 -14.33
N LYS A 38 17.23 9.60 -14.42
CA LYS A 38 18.10 8.85 -13.52
C LYS A 38 17.83 9.18 -12.06
N LYS A 39 17.64 10.47 -11.73
CA LYS A 39 17.30 10.90 -10.38
C LYS A 39 16.01 10.25 -9.86
N ILE A 40 14.96 10.19 -10.68
CA ILE A 40 13.68 9.58 -10.28
C ILE A 40 13.80 8.06 -10.17
N LEU A 41 14.57 7.43 -11.07
CA LEU A 41 14.79 5.99 -11.03
C LEU A 41 15.66 5.58 -9.83
N ASP A 42 16.70 6.36 -9.50
CA ASP A 42 17.58 6.11 -8.35
C ASP A 42 16.83 6.12 -7.01
N ASP A 43 15.70 6.82 -6.92
CA ASP A 43 14.80 6.80 -5.76
C ASP A 43 14.02 5.46 -5.63
N CYS A 44 14.07 4.58 -6.63
CA CYS A 44 13.45 3.25 -6.62
C CYS A 44 14.50 2.13 -6.69
N ASP A 45 14.52 1.28 -5.68
CA ASP A 45 15.35 0.08 -5.65
C ASP A 45 14.92 -0.95 -6.70
N GLU A 46 15.85 -1.83 -7.07
CA GLU A 46 15.66 -2.81 -8.14
C GLU A 46 14.47 -3.75 -7.87
N LEU A 47 14.24 -4.11 -6.61
CA LEU A 47 13.09 -4.92 -6.18
C LEU A 47 11.77 -4.18 -6.43
N THR A 48 11.68 -2.88 -6.13
CA THR A 48 10.49 -2.08 -6.41
C THR A 48 10.28 -1.92 -7.91
N ARG A 49 11.33 -1.68 -8.69
CA ARG A 49 11.22 -1.61 -10.16
C ARG A 49 10.68 -2.91 -10.75
N ALA A 50 11.22 -4.06 -10.36
CA ALA A 50 10.75 -5.38 -10.81
C ALA A 50 9.32 -5.68 -10.36
N ARG A 51 8.90 -5.17 -9.19
CA ARG A 51 7.51 -5.24 -8.75
C ARG A 51 6.61 -4.35 -9.61
N TYR A 52 7.01 -3.11 -9.89
CA TYR A 52 6.25 -2.17 -10.71
C TYR A 52 6.07 -2.67 -12.14
N LYS A 53 7.12 -3.20 -12.79
CA LYS A 53 7.00 -3.81 -14.13
C LYS A 53 5.93 -4.91 -14.17
N ARG A 54 5.99 -5.88 -13.25
CA ARG A 54 4.99 -6.97 -13.17
C ARG A 54 3.57 -6.46 -12.94
N THR A 55 3.39 -5.47 -12.05
CA THR A 55 2.05 -4.91 -11.80
C THR A 55 1.56 -4.08 -12.99
N PHE A 56 2.45 -3.35 -13.66
CA PHE A 56 2.13 -2.57 -14.85
C PHE A 56 1.66 -3.48 -15.99
N GLU A 57 2.40 -4.55 -16.31
CA GLU A 57 2.00 -5.57 -17.29
C GLU A 57 0.64 -6.18 -16.98
N TYR A 58 0.40 -6.52 -15.70
CA TYR A 58 -0.88 -7.04 -15.25
C TYR A 58 -2.01 -6.01 -15.47
N VAL A 59 -1.81 -4.76 -15.08
CA VAL A 59 -2.81 -3.70 -15.26
C VAL A 59 -3.08 -3.45 -16.75
N MET A 60 -2.06 -3.38 -17.60
CA MET A 60 -2.22 -3.20 -19.05
C MET A 60 -2.97 -4.39 -19.67
N GLY A 61 -2.67 -5.63 -19.25
CA GLY A 61 -3.37 -6.82 -19.72
C GLY A 61 -4.86 -6.87 -19.36
N HIS A 62 -5.26 -6.25 -18.25
CA HIS A 62 -6.66 -6.22 -17.79
C HIS A 62 -7.40 -4.93 -18.14
N ALA A 63 -6.69 -3.83 -18.38
CA ALA A 63 -7.25 -2.52 -18.69
C ALA A 63 -6.56 -1.90 -19.91
N PRO A 64 -6.72 -2.50 -21.11
CA PRO A 64 -6.03 -2.04 -22.32
C PRO A 64 -6.44 -0.63 -22.75
N TYR A 65 -7.61 -0.15 -22.34
CA TYR A 65 -8.00 1.24 -22.57
C TYR A 65 -7.03 2.24 -21.91
N LEU A 66 -6.44 1.87 -20.77
CA LEU A 66 -5.49 2.71 -20.04
C LEU A 66 -4.24 3.02 -20.89
N GLU A 67 -3.75 2.02 -21.63
CA GLU A 67 -2.64 2.17 -22.57
C GLU A 67 -2.97 3.22 -23.65
N THR A 68 -4.20 3.24 -24.15
CA THR A 68 -4.62 4.24 -25.15
C THR A 68 -4.68 5.67 -24.62
N LEU A 69 -4.78 5.84 -23.30
CA LEU A 69 -4.77 7.15 -22.64
C LEU A 69 -3.34 7.61 -22.34
N ILE A 70 -2.45 6.66 -22.04
CA ILE A 70 -1.03 6.89 -21.82
C ILE A 70 -0.43 7.48 -23.12
N GLY A 71 0.37 8.54 -22.99
CA GLY A 71 0.95 9.29 -24.12
C GLY A 71 0.03 10.34 -24.78
N ARG A 72 -1.29 10.32 -24.55
CA ARG A 72 -2.21 11.31 -25.15
C ARG A 72 -2.37 12.56 -24.27
N ARG A 73 -1.60 13.61 -24.57
CA ARG A 73 -1.62 14.89 -23.81
C ARG A 73 -3.03 15.49 -23.62
N LYS A 74 -3.90 15.39 -24.63
CA LYS A 74 -5.28 15.90 -24.58
C LYS A 74 -6.20 15.11 -23.63
N LYS A 75 -5.82 13.89 -23.26
CA LYS A 75 -6.58 12.99 -22.39
C LYS A 75 -5.99 12.86 -20.99
N ARG A 76 -5.10 13.77 -20.60
CA ARG A 76 -4.40 13.71 -19.31
C ARG A 76 -5.35 13.80 -18.11
N GLU A 77 -6.41 14.60 -18.22
CA GLU A 77 -7.44 14.71 -17.18
C GLU A 77 -8.21 13.39 -17.04
N GLU A 78 -8.67 12.81 -18.16
CA GLU A 78 -9.33 11.50 -18.21
C GLU A 78 -8.44 10.40 -17.59
N LEU A 79 -7.16 10.36 -17.96
CA LEU A 79 -6.17 9.44 -17.39
C LEU A 79 -6.03 9.61 -15.88
N THR A 80 -5.95 10.86 -15.41
CA THR A 80 -5.79 11.16 -13.98
C THR A 80 -7.02 10.74 -13.18
N GLN A 81 -8.22 10.99 -13.72
CA GLN A 81 -9.47 10.58 -13.10
C GLN A 81 -9.55 9.05 -13.00
N LEU A 82 -9.29 8.33 -14.10
CA LEU A 82 -9.36 6.88 -14.13
C LEU A 82 -8.37 6.23 -13.15
N ILE A 83 -7.11 6.70 -13.13
CA ILE A 83 -6.11 6.24 -12.15
C ILE A 83 -6.59 6.49 -10.71
N GLY A 84 -7.20 7.65 -10.46
CA GLY A 84 -7.77 7.99 -9.15
C GLY A 84 -8.89 7.03 -8.73
N GLU A 85 -9.82 6.72 -9.63
CA GLU A 85 -10.90 5.77 -9.39
C GLU A 85 -10.37 4.35 -9.10
N MET A 86 -9.40 3.88 -9.90
CA MET A 86 -8.73 2.60 -9.68
C MET A 86 -8.02 2.57 -8.32
N GLN A 87 -7.27 3.62 -7.98
CA GLN A 87 -6.56 3.71 -6.71
C GLN A 87 -7.53 3.71 -5.52
N ASN A 88 -8.66 4.40 -5.64
CA ASN A 88 -9.72 4.41 -4.63
C ASN A 88 -10.28 3.01 -4.39
N MET A 89 -10.55 2.25 -5.46
CA MET A 89 -11.04 0.88 -5.36
C MET A 89 -10.00 -0.07 -4.74
N ILE A 90 -8.73 0.07 -5.10
CA ILE A 90 -7.63 -0.70 -4.48
C ILE A 90 -7.55 -0.40 -2.99
N ASN A 91 -7.58 0.88 -2.61
CA ASN A 91 -7.53 1.31 -1.21
C ASN A 91 -8.74 0.83 -0.41
N HIS A 92 -9.94 0.90 -1.01
CA HIS A 92 -11.17 0.43 -0.39
C HIS A 92 -11.13 -1.08 -0.17
N THR A 93 -10.75 -1.86 -1.20
CA THR A 93 -10.62 -3.32 -1.11
C THR A 93 -9.62 -3.72 -0.03
N ARG A 94 -8.45 -3.07 0.03
CA ARG A 94 -7.45 -3.30 1.09
C ARG A 94 -7.99 -3.00 2.49
N SER A 95 -8.83 -1.98 2.61
CA SER A 95 -9.40 -1.57 3.89
C SER A 95 -10.52 -2.50 4.34
N GLU A 96 -11.36 -2.95 3.41
CA GLU A 96 -12.49 -3.87 3.65
C GLU A 96 -12.04 -5.28 4.00
N ASP A 97 -10.94 -5.78 3.41
CA ASP A 97 -10.48 -7.14 3.63
C ASP A 97 -10.25 -7.46 5.13
N ALA A 98 -9.71 -6.49 5.87
CA ALA A 98 -9.51 -6.62 7.31
C ALA A 98 -10.60 -5.95 8.17
N SER A 99 -11.50 -5.15 7.58
CA SER A 99 -12.48 -4.35 8.35
C SER A 99 -13.41 -5.24 9.17
N ARG A 100 -13.89 -6.33 8.58
CA ARG A 100 -14.82 -7.30 9.20
C ARG A 100 -14.17 -8.15 10.28
N LEU A 101 -12.85 -8.30 10.24
CA LEU A 101 -12.09 -9.03 11.26
C LEU A 101 -11.85 -8.17 12.49
N ARG A 102 -11.65 -6.85 12.33
CA ARG A 102 -11.35 -5.94 13.45
C ARG A 102 -12.35 -6.03 14.61
N SER A 103 -13.64 -6.14 14.29
CA SER A 103 -14.69 -6.29 15.30
C SER A 103 -14.63 -7.58 16.10
N ARG A 104 -14.02 -8.63 15.52
CA ARG A 104 -13.87 -9.94 16.14
C ARG A 104 -12.48 -10.18 16.71
N MET A 105 -11.46 -9.39 16.34
CA MET A 105 -10.11 -9.56 16.88
C MET A 105 -10.07 -9.43 18.40
N GLY A 106 -10.90 -8.55 18.98
CA GLY A 106 -11.02 -8.40 20.42
C GLY A 106 -11.50 -9.66 21.15
N SER A 107 -12.36 -10.50 20.56
CA SER A 107 -12.82 -11.72 21.24
C SER A 107 -11.74 -12.79 21.32
N TYR A 108 -10.82 -12.84 20.35
CA TYR A 108 -9.68 -13.78 20.38
C TYR A 108 -8.57 -13.37 21.36
N ALA A 109 -8.60 -12.13 21.83
CA ALA A 109 -7.64 -11.61 22.79
C ALA A 109 -7.96 -11.96 24.25
N ALA A 110 -9.10 -12.60 24.51
CA ALA A 110 -9.43 -13.05 25.85
C ALA A 110 -8.49 -14.20 26.29
N PRO A 111 -8.15 -14.32 27.58
CA PRO A 111 -7.33 -15.42 28.09
C PRO A 111 -7.89 -16.81 27.77
N ASN A 112 -9.21 -16.91 27.63
CA ASN A 112 -9.91 -18.10 27.17
C ASN A 112 -11.05 -17.69 26.21
N PRO A 113 -10.80 -17.60 24.89
CA PRO A 113 -11.76 -17.04 23.94
C PRO A 113 -13.06 -17.86 23.79
N ASP A 114 -13.06 -19.14 24.21
CA ASP A 114 -14.25 -20.00 24.18
C ASP A 114 -15.18 -19.76 25.38
N LYS A 115 -14.67 -19.16 26.46
CA LYS A 115 -15.38 -19.02 27.75
C LYS A 115 -15.54 -17.58 28.21
N ASP A 116 -14.62 -16.71 27.81
CA ASP A 116 -14.50 -15.34 28.29
C ASP A 116 -14.35 -14.35 27.14
N VAL A 117 -14.81 -13.13 27.38
CA VAL A 117 -14.64 -11.99 26.47
C VAL A 117 -13.69 -10.98 27.15
N VAL A 118 -12.99 -10.20 26.34
CA VAL A 118 -12.14 -9.10 26.81
C VAL A 118 -12.98 -8.09 27.63
N ARG A 119 -12.48 -7.70 28.81
CA ARG A 119 -13.18 -6.81 29.76
C ARG A 119 -12.35 -5.57 30.13
N PRO A 120 -12.86 -4.35 29.87
CA PRO A 120 -14.17 -4.02 29.27
C PRO A 120 -14.25 -4.36 27.77
N PRO A 121 -15.47 -4.62 27.23
CA PRO A 121 -15.66 -4.91 25.82
C PRO A 121 -15.13 -3.78 24.93
N ILE A 122 -14.42 -4.13 23.87
CA ILE A 122 -13.97 -3.17 22.85
C ILE A 122 -15.16 -2.92 21.93
N THR A 123 -15.59 -1.67 21.79
CA THR A 123 -16.73 -1.31 20.94
C THR A 123 -16.24 -0.78 19.60
N ASP A 124 -16.87 -1.25 18.51
CA ASP A 124 -16.48 -0.92 17.14
C ASP A 124 -16.73 0.54 16.73
N ASN A 125 -17.45 1.30 17.55
CA ASN A 125 -17.85 2.68 17.24
C ASN A 125 -16.77 3.73 17.54
N SER A 126 -15.57 3.31 17.92
CA SER A 126 -14.53 4.21 18.40
C SER A 126 -13.53 4.54 17.28
N LYS A 127 -13.38 5.83 16.95
CA LYS A 127 -12.35 6.32 16.00
C LYS A 127 -11.00 6.61 16.67
N SER A 128 -10.92 6.52 17.99
CA SER A 128 -9.71 6.83 18.77
C SER A 128 -8.88 5.58 19.02
N ARG A 129 -7.55 5.65 18.80
CA ARG A 129 -6.61 4.56 19.10
C ARG A 129 -6.68 4.08 20.56
N ALA A 130 -6.95 4.99 21.50
CA ALA A 130 -7.10 4.65 22.91
C ALA A 130 -8.32 3.75 23.19
N GLN A 131 -9.37 3.88 22.37
CA GLN A 131 -10.62 3.12 22.50
C GLN A 131 -10.61 1.83 21.66
N MET A 132 -9.63 1.66 20.75
CA MET A 132 -9.35 0.39 20.04
C MET A 132 -8.62 -0.66 20.93
N GLY A 133 -8.52 -0.40 22.24
CA GLY A 133 -7.98 -1.37 23.18
C GLY A 133 -6.46 -1.31 23.37
N PHE A 134 -5.75 -0.31 22.84
CA PHE A 134 -4.32 -0.13 23.13
C PHE A 134 -4.02 0.10 24.63
N ASN A 135 -4.94 0.71 25.36
CA ASN A 135 -4.85 0.90 26.81
C ASN A 135 -5.55 -0.24 27.60
N HIS A 136 -5.95 -1.32 26.92
CA HIS A 136 -6.66 -2.41 27.56
C HIS A 136 -5.67 -3.34 28.26
N VAL A 137 -5.83 -3.58 29.56
CA VAL A 137 -4.88 -4.37 30.39
C VAL A 137 -4.56 -5.75 29.80
N GLN A 138 -5.55 -6.40 29.18
CA GLN A 138 -5.36 -7.71 28.52
C GLN A 138 -4.65 -7.60 27.15
N LEU A 139 -4.83 -6.50 26.41
CA LEU A 139 -4.18 -6.29 25.10
C LEU A 139 -2.78 -5.69 25.24
N GLY A 140 -2.56 -4.82 26.23
CA GLY A 140 -1.26 -4.21 26.52
C GLY A 140 -0.17 -5.26 26.74
N LYS A 141 -0.50 -6.38 27.40
CA LYS A 141 0.39 -7.54 27.55
C LYS A 141 0.82 -8.14 26.22
N MET A 142 -0.06 -8.19 25.22
CA MET A 142 0.26 -8.73 23.89
C MET A 142 1.08 -7.76 23.04
N LEU A 143 1.03 -6.47 23.34
CA LEU A 143 1.83 -5.44 22.67
C LEU A 143 3.21 -5.25 23.33
N CYS A 144 3.40 -5.75 24.55
CA CYS A 144 4.66 -5.66 25.28
C CYS A 144 5.69 -6.64 24.69
N PRO A 145 6.90 -6.20 24.32
CA PRO A 145 7.98 -7.10 23.89
C PRO A 145 8.26 -8.14 24.98
N ALA A 146 8.47 -9.41 24.58
CA ALA A 146 8.59 -10.53 25.51
C ALA A 146 9.61 -10.31 26.65
N LYS A 147 10.72 -9.61 26.36
CA LYS A 147 11.76 -9.25 27.33
C LYS A 147 11.28 -8.36 28.49
N TYR A 148 10.21 -7.59 28.30
CA TYR A 148 9.67 -6.66 29.30
C TYR A 148 8.33 -7.13 29.88
N LEU A 149 7.84 -8.30 29.45
CA LEU A 149 6.53 -8.79 29.87
C LEU A 149 6.45 -9.00 31.38
N THR A 150 7.52 -9.49 32.00
CA THR A 150 7.59 -9.73 33.44
C THR A 150 7.55 -8.45 34.26
N ASP A 151 8.20 -7.39 33.76
CA ASP A 151 8.21 -6.08 34.41
C ASP A 151 6.85 -5.40 34.22
N TYR A 152 6.27 -5.51 33.02
CA TYR A 152 4.91 -5.05 32.72
C TYR A 152 3.84 -5.76 33.57
N ILE A 153 3.99 -7.05 33.88
CA ILE A 153 3.05 -7.75 34.78
C ILE A 153 3.15 -7.23 36.22
N LYS A 154 4.34 -6.77 36.65
CA LYS A 154 4.56 -6.20 37.98
C LYS A 154 4.07 -4.76 38.10
N ASP A 155 4.22 -3.96 37.04
CA ASP A 155 3.77 -2.56 36.94
C ASP A 155 3.23 -2.25 35.51
N PRO A 156 1.92 -2.50 35.26
CA PRO A 156 1.30 -2.49 33.92
C PRO A 156 0.86 -1.12 33.38
#